data_AF-E0NXI1-F1
#
_entry.id   AF-E0NXI1-F1
#
_cell.length_a   1.000
_cell.length_b   1.000
_cell.length_c   1.000
_cell.angle_alpha   90.00
_cell.angle_beta   90.00
_cell.angle_gamma   90.00
#
_symmetry.space_group_name_H-M   'P 1'
#
loop_
_entity.id
_entity.type
_entity.pdbx_description
1 polymer ?
#
loop_
_entity_poly.entity_id
_entity_poly.type
_entity_poly.pdbx_seq_one_letter_code
_entity_poly.pdbx_strand_id
1 'polypeptide(L)' 'MAATIYSYIVVAYGVLVQGGKFALSPEDNPKNLRVVPETYREKVAEWLVEHPVG' A
#
# COMPACT_ATOMS: atom_id res chain seq x y z
N MET A 1 -7.96 -3.20 20.00
CA MET A 1 -9.08 -3.55 19.09
C MET A 1 -8.45 -3.96 17.77
N ALA A 2 -8.62 -5.21 17.34
CA ALA A 2 -8.07 -5.67 16.07
C ALA A 2 -8.75 -4.87 14.95
N ALA A 3 -7.99 -4.04 14.26
CA ALA A 3 -8.51 -3.33 13.10
C ALA A 3 -8.86 -4.37 12.04
N THR A 4 -10.13 -4.44 11.65
CA THR A 4 -10.57 -5.33 10.58
C THR A 4 -9.87 -4.91 9.29
N ILE A 5 -8.86 -5.67 8.86
CA ILE A 5 -8.18 -5.45 7.60
C ILE A 5 -9.08 -6.00 6.51
N TYR A 6 -9.61 -5.10 5.69
CA TYR A 6 -10.39 -5.48 4.52
C TYR A 6 -9.49 -5.80 3.33
N SER A 7 -9.58 -7.02 2.81
CA SER A 7 -8.77 -7.49 1.69
C SER A 7 -8.91 -6.62 0.43
N TYR A 8 -10.12 -6.10 0.16
CA TYR A 8 -10.34 -5.21 -0.98
C TYR A 8 -9.59 -3.86 -0.84
N ILE A 9 -9.36 -3.39 0.38
CA ILE A 9 -8.60 -2.16 0.65
C ILE A 9 -7.11 -2.39 0.40
N VAL A 10 -6.60 -3.57 0.76
CA VAL A 10 -5.21 -3.97 0.48
C VAL A 10 -4.96 -3.94 -1.03
N VAL A 11 -5.84 -4.55 -1.82
CA VAL A 11 -5.74 -4.55 -3.29
C VAL A 11 -5.80 -3.12 -3.84
N ALA A 12 -6.73 -2.29 -3.36
CA ALA A 12 -6.87 -0.92 -3.81
C ALA A 12 -5.60 -0.08 -3.54
N TYR A 13 -5.05 -0.16 -2.33
CA TYR A 13 -3.80 0.53 -2.00
C TYR A 13 -2.60 -0.04 -2.76
N GLY A 14 -2.54 -1.36 -2.94
CA GLY A 14 -1.50 -1.99 -3.76
C GLY A 14 -1.46 -1.44 -5.18
N VAL A 15 -2.60 -1.40 -5.86
CA VAL A 15 -2.71 -0.81 -7.21
C VAL A 15 -2.34 0.69 -7.22
N LEU A 16 -2.74 1.44 -6.18
CA LEU A 16 -2.41 2.86 -6.06
C LEU A 16 -0.92 3.10 -5.82
N VAL A 17 -0.24 2.23 -5.08
CA VAL A 17 1.21 2.30 -4.86
C VAL A 17 1.95 1.95 -6.14
N GLN A 18 1.52 0.91 -6.86
CA GLN A 18 2.08 0.54 -8.18
C GLN A 18 1.92 1.65 -9.22
N GLY A 19 0.76 2.30 -9.23
CA GLY A 19 0.49 3.44 -10.11
C GLY A 19 1.21 4.73 -9.69
N GLY A 20 2.05 4.71 -8.66
CA GLY A 20 2.78 5.88 -8.17
C GLY A 20 1.87 7.00 -7.66
N LYS A 21 0.64 6.67 -7.23
CA LYS A 21 -0.32 7.62 -6.64
C LYS A 21 -0.25 7.64 -5.11
N PHE A 22 0.20 6.53 -4.52
CA PHE A 22 0.43 6.39 -3.09
C PHE A 22 1.86 5.91 -2.82
N ALA A 23 2.38 6.26 -1.65
CA ALA A 23 3.64 5.74 -1.15
C ALA A 23 3.38 4.66 -0.08
N LEU A 24 4.16 3.58 -0.12
CA LEU A 24 4.08 2.53 0.89
C LEU A 24 4.54 3.04 2.25
N SER A 25 5.68 3.72 2.26
CA SER A 25 6.29 4.35 3.42
C SER A 25 6.57 5.83 3.14
N PRO A 26 6.55 6.68 4.17
CA PRO A 26 6.89 8.10 4.01
C PRO A 26 8.37 8.30 3.60
N GLU A 27 9.23 7.33 3.91
CA GLU A 27 10.66 7.34 3.58
C GLU A 27 10.91 7.15 2.06
N ASP A 28 10.07 6.37 1.39
CA ASP A 28 10.11 6.11 -0.05
C ASP A 28 9.25 7.09 -0.86
N ASN A 29 8.97 8.28 -0.32
CA ASN A 29 8.02 9.22 -0.89
C ASN A 29 8.66 10.55 -1.35
N PRO A 30 9.48 10.54 -2.42
CA PRO A 30 10.11 11.76 -2.93
C PRO A 30 9.10 12.76 -3.53
N LYS A 31 7.86 12.32 -3.78
CA LYS A 31 6.82 13.11 -4.44
C LYS A 31 5.74 13.62 -3.48
N ASN A 32 5.91 13.45 -2.16
CA ASN A 32 4.94 13.85 -1.13
C ASN A 32 3.51 13.33 -1.42
N LEU A 33 3.43 12.09 -1.92
CA LEU A 33 2.21 11.36 -2.18
C LEU A 33 1.49 10.98 -0.89
N ARG A 34 0.23 10.58 -0.99
CA ARG A 34 -0.48 10.02 0.16
C ARG A 34 0.17 8.70 0.58
N VAL A 35 0.40 8.54 1.87
CA VAL A 35 1.01 7.32 2.42
C VAL A 35 -0.08 6.34 2.80
N VAL A 36 0.13 5.06 2.52
CA VAL A 36 -0.78 3.99 2.95
C VAL A 36 -0.87 3.98 4.48
N PRO A 37 -2.07 3.86 5.07
CA PRO A 37 -2.21 3.80 6.53
C PRO A 37 -1.44 2.62 7.11
N GLU A 38 -0.80 2.80 8.28
CA GLU A 38 0.06 1.78 8.91
C GLU A 38 -0.60 0.40 9.01
N THR A 39 -1.88 0.37 9.36
CA THR A 39 -2.68 -0.86 9.48
C THR A 39 -2.71 -1.71 8.20
N TYR A 40 -2.52 -1.09 7.03
CA TYR A 40 -2.54 -1.75 5.74
C TYR A 40 -1.14 -1.89 5.12
N ARG A 41 -0.10 -1.24 5.66
CA ARG A 41 1.24 -1.23 5.03
C ARG A 41 1.83 -2.62 4.88
N GLU A 42 1.82 -3.43 5.94
CA GLU A 42 2.36 -4.80 5.88
C GLU A 42 1.62 -5.63 4.84
N LYS A 43 0.29 -5.63 4.88
CA LYS A 43 -0.54 -6.40 3.94
C LYS A 43 -0.42 -5.92 2.50
N VAL A 44 -0.27 -4.60 2.29
CA VAL A 44 -0.03 -4.01 0.97
C VAL A 44 1.37 -4.37 0.47
N ALA A 45 2.38 -4.36 1.35
CA ALA A 45 3.73 -4.79 1.00
C ALA A 45 3.75 -6.26 0.57
N GLU A 46 3.08 -7.15 1.32
CA GLU A 46 2.91 -8.56 0.94
C GLU A 46 2.24 -8.67 -0.44
N TRP A 47 1.12 -7.98 -0.65
CA TRP A 47 0.40 -8.01 -1.92
C TRP A 47 1.23 -7.50 -3.11
N LEU A 48 2.04 -6.46 -2.90
CA LEU A 48 2.93 -5.89 -3.92
C LEU A 48 4.03 -6.87 -4.34
N VAL A 49 4.55 -7.67 -3.41
CA VAL A 49 5.52 -8.73 -3.69
C VAL A 49 4.87 -9.88 -4.48
N GLU A 50 3.63 -10.23 -4.16
CA GLU A 50 2.88 -11.28 -4.87
C GLU A 50 2.44 -10.84 -6.27
N HIS A 51 2.23 -9.55 -6.50
CA HIS A 51 1.74 -8.99 -7.77
C HIS A 51 2.72 -7.96 -8.35
N PRO A 52 3.96 -8.31 -8.70
CA PRO A 52 4.89 -7.33 -9.27
C PRO A 52 4.35 -6.74 -10.57
N VAL A 53 4.53 -5.43 -10.78
CA VAL A 53 4.24 -4.79 -12.07
C VAL A 53 5.27 -5.32 -13.07
N GLY A 54 4.81 -6.06 -14.08
CA GLY A 54 5.64 -6.57 -15.16
C GLY A 54 6.14 -5.47 -16.09
#